data_AF-S7RK19-F1
#
_entry.id   AF-S7RK19-F1
#
_cell.length_a   1.000
_cell.length_b   1.000
_cell.length_c   1.000
_cell.angle_alpha   90.00
_cell.angle_beta   90.00
_cell.angle_gamma   90.00
#
_symmetry.space_group_name_H-M   'P 1'
#
loop_
_entity.id
_entity.type
_entity.pdbx_description
1 polymer ?
#
loop_
_entity_poly.entity_id
_entity_poly.type
_entity_poly.pdbx_seq_one_letter_code
_entity_poly.pdbx_strand_id
1 'polypeptide(L)'
;KRERKPPTAYARPLGTSPLPIARVQKILKADEELVMVQREAVLAIAIATEQFVKRLMEAVHRVALRERRTTVQQRDMLSVVRRADEFLFLD
;
A
#
# COMPACT_ATOMS: atom_id res chain seq x y z
N LYS A 1 -31.85 16.45 -13.30
CA LYS A 1 -30.95 16.09 -12.18
C LYS A 1 -30.19 14.82 -12.59
N ARG A 2 -28.85 14.83 -12.69
CA ARG A 2 -28.09 13.58 -12.99
C ARG A 2 -28.12 12.70 -11.74
N GLU A 3 -28.78 11.55 -11.83
CA GLU A 3 -28.70 10.51 -10.79
C GLU A 3 -27.26 10.00 -10.71
N ARG A 4 -26.63 10.14 -9.54
CA ARG A 4 -25.34 9.52 -9.28
C ARG A 4 -25.60 8.03 -9.08
N LYS A 5 -25.18 7.20 -10.05
CA LYS A 5 -25.18 5.74 -9.87
C LYS A 5 -24.44 5.40 -8.57
N PRO A 6 -24.97 4.50 -7.74
CA PRO A 6 -24.28 4.08 -6.53
C PRO A 6 -22.91 3.51 -6.92
N PRO A 7 -21.86 3.76 -6.13
CA PRO A 7 -20.53 3.22 -6.42
C PRO A 7 -20.64 1.71 -6.50
N THR A 8 -20.23 1.15 -7.64
CA THR A 8 -20.21 -0.30 -7.85
C THR A 8 -19.23 -0.88 -6.85
N ALA A 9 -19.68 -1.82 -6.01
CA ALA A 9 -18.80 -2.49 -5.06
C ALA A 9 -17.70 -3.20 -5.85
N TYR A 10 -16.44 -2.76 -5.69
CA TYR A 10 -15.31 -3.44 -6.30
C TYR A 10 -15.10 -4.77 -5.57
N ALA A 11 -15.64 -5.85 -6.14
CA ALA A 11 -15.42 -7.21 -5.66
C ALA A 11 -14.14 -7.76 -6.29
N ARG A 12 -13.06 -7.86 -5.51
CA ARG A 12 -11.81 -8.48 -5.96
C ARG A 12 -11.90 -9.99 -5.79
N PRO A 13 -11.59 -10.79 -6.83
CA PRO A 13 -11.49 -12.24 -6.67
C PRO A 13 -10.32 -12.60 -5.76
N LEU A 14 -10.56 -13.53 -4.83
CA LEU A 14 -9.55 -14.06 -3.92
C LEU A 14 -8.37 -14.63 -4.71
N GLY A 15 -7.15 -14.48 -4.17
CA GLY A 15 -5.94 -15.03 -4.78
C GLY A 15 -5.39 -14.26 -6.00
N THR A 16 -5.92 -13.07 -6.29
CA THR A 16 -5.39 -12.18 -7.36
C THR A 16 -4.84 -10.90 -6.76
N SER A 17 -3.92 -10.18 -7.42
CA SER A 17 -3.47 -8.84 -7.03
C SER A 17 -3.40 -7.90 -8.23
N PRO A 18 -3.80 -6.62 -8.11
CA PRO A 18 -3.58 -5.59 -9.13
C PRO A 18 -2.09 -5.28 -9.36
N LEU A 19 -1.21 -5.66 -8.42
CA LEU A 19 0.22 -5.49 -8.60
C LEU A 19 0.75 -6.54 -9.60
N PRO A 20 1.55 -6.15 -10.61
CA PRO A 20 2.12 -7.10 -11.56
C PRO A 20 3.07 -8.07 -10.84
N ILE A 21 2.71 -9.37 -10.83
CA ILE A 21 3.46 -10.41 -10.12
C ILE A 21 4.94 -10.45 -10.54
N ALA A 22 5.24 -10.28 -11.84
CA ALA A 22 6.62 -10.26 -12.33
C ALA A 22 7.45 -9.10 -11.73
N ARG A 23 6.82 -7.95 -11.42
CA ARG A 23 7.49 -6.80 -10.79
C ARG A 23 7.74 -7.05 -9.31
N VAL A 24 6.79 -7.66 -8.61
CA VAL A 24 6.96 -8.08 -7.21
C VAL A 24 8.10 -9.09 -7.10
N GLN A 25 8.13 -10.11 -7.97
CA GLN A 25 9.24 -11.07 -8.04
C GLN A 25 10.59 -10.41 -8.31
N LYS A 26 10.64 -9.42 -9.20
CA LYS A 26 11.89 -8.70 -9.50
C LYS A 26 12.42 -7.95 -8.28
N ILE A 27 11.55 -7.36 -7.46
CA ILE A 27 11.94 -6.69 -6.22
C ILE A 27 12.47 -7.71 -5.21
N LEU A 28 11.79 -8.85 -5.05
CA LEU A 28 12.24 -9.91 -4.13
C LEU A 28 13.61 -10.47 -4.55
N LYS A 29 13.84 -10.71 -5.84
CA LYS A 29 15.13 -11.19 -6.35
C LYS A 29 16.27 -10.17 -6.26
N ALA A 30 15.99 -8.93 -5.88
CA ALA A 30 17.05 -7.96 -5.61
C ALA A 30 17.77 -8.25 -4.28
N ASP A 31 17.15 -9.06 -3.41
CA ASP A 31 17.78 -9.59 -2.22
C ASP A 31 18.59 -10.86 -2.57
N GLU A 32 19.92 -10.77 -2.45
CA GLU A 32 20.86 -11.86 -2.79
C GLU A 32 20.79 -13.03 -1.82
N GLU A 33 20.23 -12.84 -0.61
CA GLU A 33 20.07 -13.90 0.39
C GLU A 33 18.87 -14.80 0.07
N LEU A 34 17.96 -14.36 -0.81
CA LEU A 34 16.79 -15.12 -1.22
C LEU A 34 17.12 -16.12 -2.34
N VAL A 35 17.39 -17.37 -1.95
CA VAL A 35 17.72 -18.46 -2.90
C VAL A 35 16.54 -18.82 -3.82
N MET A 36 15.34 -19.01 -3.26
CA MET A 36 14.16 -19.38 -4.04
C MET A 36 12.88 -18.85 -3.38
N VAL A 37 12.01 -18.24 -4.18
CA VAL A 37 10.73 -17.68 -3.71
C VAL A 37 9.57 -18.37 -4.43
N GLN A 38 8.72 -19.04 -3.66
CA GLN A 38 7.54 -19.73 -4.18
C GLN A 38 6.47 -18.72 -4.64
N ARG A 39 5.68 -19.09 -5.66
CA ARG A 39 4.64 -18.22 -6.24
C ARG A 39 3.61 -17.75 -5.20
N GLU A 40 3.27 -18.59 -4.23
CA GLU A 40 2.34 -18.26 -3.15
C GLU A 40 2.88 -17.18 -2.23
N ALA A 41 4.18 -17.22 -1.89
CA ALA A 41 4.84 -16.19 -1.10
C ALA A 41 4.83 -14.84 -1.83
N VAL A 42 5.11 -14.86 -3.14
CA VAL A 42 5.04 -13.65 -3.98
C VAL A 42 3.64 -13.04 -3.96
N LEU A 43 2.60 -13.87 -4.10
CA LEU A 43 1.21 -13.42 -4.06
C LEU A 43 0.83 -12.85 -2.69
N ALA A 44 1.24 -13.52 -1.60
CA ALA A 44 1.01 -13.04 -0.23
C ALA A 44 1.68 -11.67 -0.01
N ILE A 45 2.93 -11.50 -0.47
CA ILE A 45 3.65 -10.23 -0.40
C ILE A 45 2.97 -9.15 -1.25
N ALA A 46 2.44 -9.50 -2.43
CA ALA A 46 1.68 -8.56 -3.26
C ALA A 46 0.43 -8.06 -2.53
N ILE A 47 -0.34 -8.96 -1.93
CA ILE A 47 -1.54 -8.62 -1.14
C ILE A 47 -1.17 -7.78 0.09
N ALA A 48 -0.09 -8.16 0.80
CA ALA A 48 0.40 -7.43 1.96
C ALA A 48 0.83 -6.01 1.58
N THR A 49 1.53 -5.84 0.46
CA THR A 49 1.96 -4.53 -0.08
C THR A 49 0.75 -3.62 -0.33
N GLU A 50 -0.35 -4.15 -0.85
CA GLU A 50 -1.57 -3.36 -1.03
C GLU A 50 -2.18 -2.89 0.29
N GLN A 51 -2.23 -3.78 1.29
CA GLN A 51 -2.72 -3.42 2.63
C GLN A 51 -1.80 -2.39 3.30
N PHE A 52 -0.49 -2.53 3.09
CA PHE A 52 0.51 -1.58 3.56
C PHE A 52 0.29 -0.19 2.95
N VAL A 53 0.17 -0.08 1.62
CA VAL A 53 -0.08 1.20 0.94
C VAL A 53 -1.38 1.83 1.44
N LYS A 54 -2.45 1.04 1.59
CA LYS A 54 -3.72 1.53 2.13
C LYS A 54 -3.56 2.10 3.54
N ARG A 55 -2.96 1.34 4.46
CA ARG A 55 -2.76 1.75 5.87
C ARG A 55 -1.87 2.98 6.00
N LEU A 56 -0.76 3.00 5.26
CA LEU A 56 0.14 4.15 5.20
C LEU A 56 -0.61 5.40 4.72
N MET A 57 -1.31 5.32 3.59
CA MET A 57 -2.02 6.47 3.04
C MET A 57 -3.18 6.93 3.92
N GLU A 58 -3.88 6.03 4.62
CA GLU A 58 -4.89 6.40 5.62
C GLU A 58 -4.27 7.15 6.81
N ALA A 59 -3.08 6.77 7.27
CA ALA A 59 -2.35 7.50 8.31
C ALA A 59 -1.88 8.87 7.82
N VAL A 60 -1.29 8.93 6.62
CA VAL A 60 -0.81 10.18 6.01
C VAL A 60 -1.96 11.15 5.74
N HIS A 61 -3.08 10.66 5.23
CA HIS A 61 -4.26 11.48 4.99
C HIS A 61 -4.84 12.04 6.30
N ARG A 62 -4.82 11.27 7.39
CA ARG A 62 -5.23 11.76 8.73
C ARG A 62 -4.37 12.93 9.20
N VAL A 63 -3.08 12.97 8.87
CA VAL A 63 -2.21 14.13 9.17
C VAL A 63 -2.63 15.35 8.36
N ALA A 64 -2.83 15.20 7.04
CA ALA A 64 -3.29 16.29 6.19
C ALA A 64 -4.65 16.87 6.65
N LEU A 65 -5.59 16.00 7.01
CA LEU A 65 -6.91 16.39 7.52
C LEU A 65 -6.83 17.18 8.83
N ARG A 66 -5.91 16.82 9.74
CA ARG A 66 -5.67 17.59 10.99
C ARG A 66 -5.20 19.01 10.71
N GLU A 67 -4.49 19.23 9.62
CA GLU A 67 -4.10 20.55 9.12
C GLU A 67 -5.14 21.22 8.20
N ARG A 68 -6.37 20.69 8.15
CA ARG A 68 -7.47 21.18 7.30
C ARG A 68 -7.13 21.19 5.81
N ARG A 69 -6.25 20.28 5.37
CA ARG A 69 -5.90 20.08 3.96
C ARG A 69 -6.51 18.78 3.44
N THR A 70 -6.99 18.83 2.21
CA THR A 70 -7.45 17.64 1.48
C THR A 70 -6.33 17.01 0.66
N THR A 71 -5.36 17.81 0.23
CA THR A 71 -4.16 17.35 -0.48
C THR A 71 -3.08 16.91 0.49
N VAL A 72 -2.63 15.67 0.33
CA VAL A 72 -1.48 15.09 1.02
C VAL A 72 -0.18 15.69 0.49
N GLN A 73 0.74 16.00 1.39
CA GLN A 73 2.07 16.51 1.08
C GLN A 73 3.16 15.59 1.63
N GLN A 74 4.38 15.70 1.10
CA GLN A 74 5.52 14.90 1.56
C GLN A 74 5.78 15.06 3.08
N ARG A 75 5.56 16.26 3.63
CA ARG A 75 5.69 16.51 5.09
C ARG A 75 4.74 15.67 5.95
N ASP A 76 3.57 15.33 5.42
CA ASP A 76 2.60 14.49 6.11
C ASP A 76 3.12 13.06 6.22
N MET A 77 3.75 12.57 5.14
CA MET A 77 4.38 11.25 5.10
C MET A 77 5.57 11.17 6.07
N LEU A 78 6.47 12.16 6.04
CA LEU A 78 7.60 12.21 6.97
C LEU A 78 7.14 12.27 8.45
N SER A 79 6.05 12.98 8.73
CA SER A 79 5.47 13.05 10.07
C SER A 79 4.92 11.70 10.54
N VAL A 80 4.33 10.90 9.64
CA VAL A 80 3.83 9.55 9.97
C VAL A 80 5.00 8.59 10.22
N VAL A 81 5.98 8.55 9.32
CA VAL A 81 7.15 7.65 9.41
C VAL A 81 7.89 7.84 10.74
N ARG A 82 8.12 9.09 11.15
CA ARG A 82 8.85 9.41 12.39
C ARG A 82 8.09 9.16 13.69
N ARG A 83 6.77 8.95 13.64
CA ARG A 83 5.91 8.91 14.84
C ARG A 83 5.30 7.54 15.12
N ALA A 84 5.24 6.67 14.13
CA ALA A 84 4.55 5.39 14.23
C ALA A 84 5.56 4.26 14.01
N ASP A 85 5.77 3.45 15.06
CA ASP A 85 6.75 2.36 15.07
C ASP A 85 6.52 1.33 13.95
N GLU A 86 5.26 1.13 13.54
CA GLU A 86 4.90 0.25 12.42
C GLU A 86 5.48 0.71 11.06
N PHE A 87 5.92 1.96 10.94
CA PHE A 87 6.54 2.54 9.76
C PHE A 87 8.04 2.84 9.93
N LEU A 88 8.66 2.40 11.03
CA LEU A 88 10.07 2.68 11.34
C LEU A 88 11.03 2.20 10.24
N PHE A 89 10.67 1.14 9.52
CA PHE A 89 11.47 0.61 8.40
C PHE A 89 11.56 1.56 7.18
N LEU A 90 10.88 2.71 7.22
CA LEU A 90 10.89 3.75 6.19
C LEU A 90 11.67 5.01 6.59
N ASP A 91 12.17 5.10 7.83
CA ASP A 91 12.96 6.25 8.31
C ASP A 91 14.40 6.26 7.77
#